data_AF-A0A443RVH0-F1
#
_entry.id   AF-A0A443RVH0-F1
#
_cell.length_a   1.000
_cell.length_b   1.000
_cell.length_c   1.000
_cell.angle_alpha   90.00
_cell.angle_beta   90.00
_cell.angle_gamma   90.00
#
_symmetry.space_group_name_H-M   'P 1'
#
loop_
_entity.id
_entity.type
_entity.pdbx_description
1 polymer ?
#
loop_
_entity_poly.entity_id
_entity_poly.type
_entity_poly.pdbx_seq_one_letter_code
_entity_poly.pdbx_strand_id
1 'polypeptide(L)'
;MNFWKEQLQQFHNEIQFDALWLDMNEPYNFRSLKNMNCDMDDPLMNIPYTPGGDPLSSSTLCMYAKQTLGSHFDLHTLYSFYESKATVDALKSIHKQKRPFVLSRSTSAGESRYTSHWTGDIKSDWSSMRNSIPNMLTFNIIGLPFIGADICGFTGNTTAELCLRWFQLGAFYSFSRNHNDHDTIDQDPVAMGPKVTVAAKKSLEFRYALLPYLYSLFYKAHLYGTTIVRPLFYEYVLKFVNDTKLYKMNEQFMWGSAVMFSPALYEGQDT
;
A
#
# COMPACT_ATOMS: atom_id res chain seq x y z
N MET A 1 10.50 -6.82 -22.49
CA MET A 1 9.34 -5.95 -22.18
C MET A 1 8.13 -6.17 -23.10
N ASN A 2 8.31 -6.56 -24.37
CA ASN A 2 7.17 -6.74 -25.30
C ASN A 2 6.16 -7.81 -24.87
N PHE A 3 6.63 -8.95 -24.35
CA PHE A 3 5.76 -10.04 -23.90
C PHE A 3 4.66 -9.57 -22.92
N TRP A 4 5.02 -8.88 -21.84
CA TRP A 4 4.04 -8.43 -20.83
C TRP A 4 2.98 -7.49 -21.42
N LYS A 5 3.41 -6.57 -22.28
CA LYS A 5 2.51 -5.66 -23.00
C LYS A 5 1.55 -6.41 -23.92
N GLU A 6 2.04 -7.41 -24.65
CA GLU A 6 1.21 -8.24 -25.54
C GLU A 6 0.19 -9.05 -24.76
N GLN A 7 0.58 -9.66 -23.63
CA GLN A 7 -0.34 -10.40 -22.76
C GLN A 7 -1.45 -9.50 -22.21
N LEU A 8 -1.10 -8.32 -21.67
CA LEU A 8 -2.10 -7.39 -21.16
C LEU A 8 -3.01 -6.85 -22.27
N GLN A 9 -2.48 -6.60 -23.48
CA GLN A 9 -3.30 -6.17 -24.60
C GLN A 9 -4.27 -7.26 -25.06
N GLN A 10 -3.82 -8.52 -25.13
CA GLN A 10 -4.67 -9.66 -25.47
C GLN A 10 -5.77 -9.82 -24.43
N PHE A 11 -5.43 -9.80 -23.15
CA PHE A 11 -6.42 -9.91 -22.07
C PHE A 11 -7.40 -8.72 -22.08
N HIS A 12 -6.93 -7.51 -22.37
CA HIS A 12 -7.80 -6.34 -22.45
C HIS A 12 -8.83 -6.44 -23.59
N ASN A 13 -8.49 -7.14 -24.68
CA ASN A 13 -9.43 -7.39 -25.78
C ASN A 13 -10.56 -8.35 -25.38
N GLU A 14 -10.34 -9.19 -24.36
CA GLU A 14 -11.35 -10.09 -23.80
C GLU A 14 -12.13 -9.41 -22.67
N ILE A 15 -11.43 -8.72 -21.77
CA ILE A 15 -12.00 -8.04 -20.60
C ILE A 15 -11.43 -6.63 -20.51
N GLN A 16 -12.30 -5.64 -20.70
CA GLN A 16 -11.91 -4.23 -20.68
C GLN A 16 -11.66 -3.70 -19.25
N PHE A 17 -10.55 -4.10 -18.63
CA PHE A 17 -10.11 -3.56 -17.35
C PHE A 17 -9.54 -2.13 -17.49
N ASP A 18 -9.65 -1.31 -16.44
CA ASP A 18 -9.11 0.07 -16.42
C ASP A 18 -7.75 0.19 -15.71
N ALA A 19 -7.40 -0.81 -14.90
CA ALA A 19 -6.28 -0.77 -13.99
C ALA A 19 -5.78 -2.17 -13.63
N LEU A 20 -4.60 -2.24 -13.01
CA LEU A 20 -4.00 -3.49 -12.54
C LEU A 20 -3.58 -3.40 -11.08
N TRP A 21 -3.81 -4.49 -10.36
CA TRP A 21 -3.30 -4.73 -9.03
C TRP A 21 -2.27 -5.85 -9.12
N LEU A 22 -1.00 -5.49 -8.92
CA LEU A 22 0.17 -6.38 -8.92
C LEU A 22 0.41 -6.86 -7.49
N ASP A 23 0.29 -8.17 -7.31
CA ASP A 23 0.47 -8.84 -6.04
C ASP A 23 1.55 -9.93 -6.15
N MET A 24 2.06 -10.42 -5.03
CA MET A 24 3.07 -11.48 -4.97
C MET A 24 4.42 -11.12 -5.62
N ASN A 25 4.73 -9.83 -5.74
CA ASN A 25 5.84 -9.32 -6.53
C ASN A 25 7.09 -8.91 -5.72
N GLU A 26 7.26 -9.48 -4.52
CA GLU A 26 8.53 -9.43 -3.79
C GLU A 26 9.73 -9.97 -4.59
N PRO A 27 9.67 -11.08 -5.38
CA PRO A 27 8.58 -12.01 -5.72
C PRO A 27 8.42 -13.15 -4.71
N TYR A 28 7.17 -13.43 -4.34
CA TYR A 28 6.85 -14.49 -3.39
C TYR A 28 6.77 -15.86 -4.07
N ASN A 29 7.19 -16.90 -3.36
CA ASN A 29 7.13 -18.28 -3.84
C ASN A 29 6.73 -19.27 -2.75
N PHE A 30 5.70 -20.08 -3.03
CA PHE A 30 5.21 -21.15 -2.15
C PHE A 30 6.07 -22.42 -2.17
N ARG A 31 6.93 -22.61 -3.19
CA ARG A 31 7.75 -23.82 -3.33
C ARG A 31 8.95 -23.78 -2.40
N SER A 32 9.27 -24.92 -1.80
CA SER A 32 10.53 -25.09 -1.08
C SER A 32 11.73 -24.91 -2.01
N LEU A 33 12.84 -24.43 -1.47
CA LEU A 33 14.11 -24.30 -2.20
C LEU A 33 14.57 -25.63 -2.82
N LYS A 34 14.32 -26.75 -2.11
CA LYS A 34 14.56 -28.10 -2.62
C LYS A 34 13.75 -28.40 -3.87
N ASN A 35 12.47 -28.03 -3.90
CA ASN A 35 11.59 -28.25 -5.06
C ASN A 35 11.95 -27.35 -6.25
N MET A 36 12.72 -26.28 -6.03
CA MET A 36 13.31 -25.46 -7.09
C MET A 36 14.67 -25.96 -7.57
N ASN A 37 15.21 -27.02 -6.96
CA ASN A 37 16.58 -27.47 -7.15
C ASN A 37 17.61 -26.35 -6.89
N CYS A 38 17.39 -25.52 -5.87
CA CYS A 38 18.42 -24.56 -5.47
C CYS A 38 19.65 -25.30 -4.91
N ASP A 39 20.83 -24.95 -5.40
CA ASP A 39 22.10 -25.35 -4.83
C ASP A 39 22.34 -24.53 -3.56
N MET A 40 22.22 -25.18 -2.40
CA MET A 40 22.37 -24.52 -1.10
C MET A 40 23.84 -24.24 -0.75
N ASP A 41 24.79 -24.85 -1.47
CA ASP A 41 26.23 -24.62 -1.29
C ASP A 41 26.73 -23.45 -2.15
N ASP A 42 25.88 -22.86 -2.99
CA ASP A 42 26.22 -21.67 -3.77
C ASP A 42 26.56 -20.48 -2.86
N PRO A 43 27.66 -19.73 -3.11
CA PRO A 43 28.08 -18.62 -2.27
C PRO A 43 27.03 -17.52 -2.08
N LEU A 44 26.11 -17.32 -3.03
CA LEU A 44 25.02 -16.34 -2.93
C LEU A 44 23.85 -16.84 -2.06
N MET A 45 23.78 -18.15 -1.81
CA MET A 45 22.79 -18.75 -0.90
C MET A 45 23.31 -18.78 0.55
N ASN A 46 24.63 -18.73 0.75
CA ASN A 46 25.29 -18.80 2.06
C ASN A 46 26.31 -17.66 2.25
N ILE A 47 25.80 -16.45 2.43
CA ILE A 47 26.64 -15.25 2.62
C ILE A 47 27.23 -15.17 4.05
N PRO A 48 28.39 -14.52 4.23
CA PRO A 48 29.05 -14.43 5.55
C PRO A 48 28.23 -13.70 6.63
N TYR A 49 27.28 -12.86 6.21
CA TYR A 49 26.41 -12.10 7.11
C TYR A 49 24.98 -12.12 6.59
N THR A 50 24.07 -12.70 7.37
CA THR A 50 22.65 -12.78 7.04
C THR A 50 21.88 -11.71 7.82
N PRO A 51 21.41 -10.62 7.19
CA PRO A 51 20.60 -9.61 7.86
C PRO A 51 19.34 -10.24 8.45
N GLY A 52 19.04 -9.96 9.72
CA GLY A 52 17.85 -10.50 10.40
C GLY A 52 17.91 -11.99 10.77
N GLY A 53 18.93 -12.73 10.33
CA GLY A 53 19.16 -14.14 10.69
C GLY A 53 18.46 -15.18 9.80
N ASP A 54 17.47 -14.78 9.00
CA ASP A 54 16.78 -15.68 8.08
C ASP A 54 17.45 -15.74 6.71
N PRO A 55 17.53 -16.92 6.05
CA PRO A 55 18.11 -17.03 4.70
C PRO A 55 17.45 -16.07 3.71
N LEU A 56 18.26 -15.40 2.87
CA LEU A 56 17.75 -14.44 1.87
C LEU A 56 16.74 -15.04 0.89
N SER A 57 16.85 -16.34 0.62
CA SER A 57 15.95 -17.08 -0.25
C SER A 57 14.64 -17.52 0.41
N SER A 58 14.40 -17.14 1.67
CA SER A 58 13.16 -17.46 2.37
C SER A 58 11.95 -16.90 1.62
N SER A 59 11.01 -17.77 1.28
CA SER A 59 9.77 -17.44 0.55
C SER A 59 9.95 -16.72 -0.79
N THR A 60 11.09 -16.92 -1.46
CA THR A 60 11.38 -16.32 -2.77
C THR A 60 12.16 -17.30 -3.68
N LEU A 61 12.92 -16.80 -4.66
CA LEU A 61 13.69 -17.57 -5.63
C LEU A 61 15.12 -17.88 -5.10
N CYS A 62 15.86 -18.75 -5.81
CA CYS A 62 17.29 -18.94 -5.52
C CYS A 62 18.06 -17.63 -5.79
N MET A 63 18.98 -17.23 -4.90
CA MET A 63 19.71 -15.97 -4.99
C MET A 63 20.60 -15.87 -6.25
N TYR A 64 21.17 -16.97 -6.72
CA TYR A 64 21.96 -16.99 -7.96
C TYR A 64 21.12 -17.03 -9.25
N ALA A 65 19.79 -17.02 -9.17
CA ALA A 65 18.93 -17.02 -10.35
C ALA A 65 19.26 -15.83 -11.26
N LYS A 66 19.41 -16.08 -12.57
CA LYS A 66 19.88 -15.07 -13.52
C LYS A 66 18.72 -14.24 -14.05
N GLN A 67 18.85 -12.93 -13.96
CA GLN A 67 18.01 -11.94 -14.65
C GLN A 67 18.86 -11.19 -15.68
N THR A 68 18.21 -10.39 -16.54
CA THR A 68 18.91 -9.69 -17.63
C THR A 68 20.04 -8.77 -17.15
N LEU A 69 19.89 -8.13 -15.99
CA LEU A 69 20.84 -7.14 -15.47
C LEU A 69 21.79 -7.68 -14.40
N GLY A 70 21.62 -8.92 -13.96
CA GLY A 70 22.37 -9.46 -12.83
C GLY A 70 21.71 -10.67 -12.18
N SER A 71 22.26 -11.07 -11.05
CA SER A 71 21.70 -12.14 -10.23
C SER A 71 20.44 -11.68 -9.49
N HIS A 72 19.64 -12.61 -9.01
CA HIS A 72 18.52 -12.31 -8.13
C HIS A 72 19.00 -11.74 -6.79
N PHE A 73 20.16 -12.15 -6.30
CA PHE A 73 20.82 -11.58 -5.13
C PHE A 73 20.95 -10.05 -5.25
N ASP A 74 21.41 -9.55 -6.40
CA ASP A 74 21.61 -8.11 -6.63
C ASP A 74 20.29 -7.36 -6.92
N LEU A 75 19.29 -8.06 -7.47
CA LEU A 75 18.10 -7.45 -8.07
C LEU A 75 16.79 -7.77 -7.35
N HIS A 76 16.82 -8.57 -6.28
CA HIS A 76 15.63 -9.06 -5.58
C HIS A 76 14.68 -7.92 -5.23
N THR A 77 15.18 -6.90 -4.55
CA THR A 77 14.37 -5.74 -4.12
C THR A 77 13.89 -4.87 -5.27
N LEU A 78 14.44 -5.01 -6.49
CA LEU A 78 14.04 -4.26 -7.68
C LEU A 78 13.03 -5.03 -8.56
N TYR A 79 12.61 -6.23 -8.17
CA TYR A 79 11.70 -7.05 -8.98
C TYR A 79 10.39 -6.31 -9.27
N SER A 80 9.70 -5.85 -8.22
CA SER A 80 8.48 -5.03 -8.31
C SER A 80 8.69 -3.76 -9.12
N PHE A 81 9.80 -3.05 -8.93
CA PHE A 81 10.09 -1.84 -9.70
C PHE A 81 10.05 -2.10 -11.22
N TYR A 82 10.67 -3.18 -11.69
CA TYR A 82 10.69 -3.52 -13.11
C TYR A 82 9.33 -4.02 -13.62
N GLU A 83 8.59 -4.78 -12.81
CA GLU A 83 7.21 -5.21 -13.12
C GLU A 83 6.27 -4.01 -13.23
N SER A 84 6.31 -3.11 -12.25
CA SER A 84 5.57 -1.85 -12.18
C SER A 84 5.82 -0.97 -13.40
N LYS A 85 7.09 -0.79 -13.78
CA LYS A 85 7.45 -0.03 -14.98
C LYS A 85 6.90 -0.68 -16.26
N ALA A 86 7.08 -2.00 -16.42
CA ALA A 86 6.57 -2.73 -17.58
C ALA A 86 5.04 -2.65 -17.68
N THR A 87 4.35 -2.74 -16.54
CA THR A 87 2.88 -2.66 -16.44
C THR A 87 2.36 -1.27 -16.80
N VAL A 88 3.00 -0.21 -16.29
CA VAL A 88 2.65 1.18 -16.65
C VAL A 88 2.83 1.44 -18.14
N ASP A 89 3.93 0.96 -18.74
CA ASP A 89 4.19 1.12 -20.16
C ASP A 89 3.17 0.35 -21.03
N ALA A 90 2.76 -0.84 -20.57
CA ALA A 90 1.68 -1.61 -21.21
C ALA A 90 0.33 -0.89 -21.13
N LEU A 91 -0.09 -0.44 -19.94
CA LEU A 91 -1.35 0.28 -19.75
C LEU A 91 -1.44 1.58 -20.56
N LYS A 92 -0.34 2.32 -20.69
CA LYS A 92 -0.28 3.51 -21.58
C LYS A 92 -0.50 3.18 -23.05
N SER A 93 -0.16 1.96 -23.47
CA SER A 93 -0.37 1.51 -24.84
C SER A 93 -1.81 1.04 -25.11
N ILE A 94 -2.45 0.43 -24.10
CA ILE A 94 -3.84 -0.01 -24.12
C ILE A 94 -4.77 1.21 -24.05
N HIS A 95 -4.60 2.05 -23.03
CA HIS A 95 -5.42 3.23 -22.79
C HIS A 95 -4.69 4.50 -23.22
N LYS A 96 -4.64 4.72 -24.54
CA LYS A 96 -4.04 5.93 -25.12
C LYS A 96 -4.68 7.17 -24.48
N GLN A 97 -3.84 8.11 -24.03
CA GLN A 97 -4.23 9.39 -23.39
C GLN A 97 -4.83 9.30 -21.98
N LYS A 98 -4.93 8.12 -21.35
CA LYS A 98 -5.33 8.01 -19.94
C LYS A 98 -4.12 7.88 -19.02
N ARG A 99 -4.30 8.20 -17.75
CA ARG A 99 -3.31 7.89 -16.70
C ARG A 99 -3.48 6.44 -16.29
N PRO A 100 -2.40 5.65 -16.23
CA PRO A 100 -2.47 4.30 -15.70
C PRO A 100 -2.69 4.34 -14.19
N PHE A 101 -3.49 3.40 -13.68
CA PHE A 101 -3.56 3.11 -12.25
C PHE A 101 -2.99 1.71 -12.03
N VAL A 102 -1.97 1.63 -11.19
CA VAL A 102 -1.31 0.39 -10.78
C VAL A 102 -1.19 0.39 -9.27
N LEU A 103 -1.66 -0.66 -8.62
CA LEU A 103 -1.46 -0.92 -7.19
C LEU A 103 -0.42 -2.04 -7.07
N SER A 104 0.65 -1.86 -6.29
CA SER A 104 1.74 -2.84 -6.13
C SER A 104 1.97 -3.22 -4.66
N ARG A 105 2.27 -4.49 -4.38
CA ARG A 105 2.58 -4.96 -3.02
C ARG A 105 3.99 -4.61 -2.63
N SER A 106 4.97 -5.19 -3.29
CA SER A 106 6.36 -4.86 -3.05
C SER A 106 6.66 -3.48 -3.65
N THR A 107 7.58 -2.74 -3.02
CA THR A 107 8.02 -1.45 -3.54
C THR A 107 9.52 -1.23 -3.31
N SER A 108 10.13 -0.56 -4.27
CA SER A 108 11.51 -0.08 -4.18
C SER A 108 11.62 1.45 -4.29
N ALA A 109 12.80 2.00 -4.00
CA ALA A 109 13.04 3.43 -4.10
C ALA A 109 12.76 3.96 -5.53
N GLY A 110 11.92 4.99 -5.64
CA GLY A 110 11.52 5.58 -6.90
C GLY A 110 10.38 4.86 -7.63
N GLU A 111 9.87 3.74 -7.10
CA GLU A 111 8.76 3.00 -7.70
C GLU A 111 7.42 3.76 -7.65
N SER A 112 7.27 4.67 -6.67
CA SER A 112 6.11 5.55 -6.53
C SER A 112 5.82 6.44 -7.76
N ARG A 113 6.79 6.56 -8.67
CA ARG A 113 6.58 7.18 -9.99
C ARG A 113 5.60 6.40 -10.87
N TYR A 114 5.45 5.11 -10.62
CA TYR A 114 4.70 4.16 -11.43
C TYR A 114 3.46 3.64 -10.72
N THR A 115 3.49 3.49 -9.39
CA THR A 115 2.47 2.76 -8.65
C THR A 115 1.96 3.48 -7.40
N SER A 116 0.78 3.01 -6.99
CA SER A 116 0.23 3.19 -5.65
C SER A 116 0.56 1.93 -4.82
N HIS A 117 0.40 2.00 -3.51
CA HIS A 117 0.71 0.89 -2.61
C HIS A 117 -0.42 0.68 -1.58
N TRP A 118 -0.48 -0.51 -0.99
CA TRP A 118 -1.30 -0.80 0.19
C TRP A 118 -0.48 -1.58 1.20
N THR A 119 -0.82 -1.49 2.49
CA THR A 119 -0.01 -2.06 3.58
C THR A 119 -0.02 -3.59 3.67
N GLY A 120 -0.53 -4.31 2.67
CA GLY A 120 -0.58 -5.76 2.65
C GLY A 120 -1.62 -6.36 3.59
N ASP A 121 -1.40 -7.64 3.90
CA ASP A 121 -2.34 -8.57 4.55
C ASP A 121 -2.41 -8.33 6.06
N ILE A 122 -3.02 -7.22 6.47
CA ILE A 122 -3.15 -6.83 7.88
C ILE A 122 -4.31 -7.55 8.59
N LYS A 123 -4.28 -7.60 9.91
CA LYS A 123 -5.33 -8.24 10.71
C LYS A 123 -6.53 -7.33 10.93
N SER A 124 -7.71 -7.93 11.05
CA SER A 124 -8.95 -7.27 11.49
C SER A 124 -8.95 -7.04 13.00
N ASP A 125 -8.03 -6.19 13.47
CA ASP A 125 -7.93 -5.78 14.87
C ASP A 125 -7.63 -4.28 15.04
N TRP A 126 -7.92 -3.76 16.24
CA TRP A 126 -7.71 -2.36 16.58
C TRP A 126 -6.23 -1.94 16.51
N SER A 127 -5.30 -2.86 16.75
CA SER A 127 -3.86 -2.59 16.67
C SER A 127 -3.44 -2.30 15.24
N SER A 128 -3.90 -3.10 14.28
CA SER A 128 -3.65 -2.97 12.86
C SER A 128 -4.28 -1.69 12.31
N MET A 129 -5.52 -1.36 12.74
CA MET A 129 -6.14 -0.08 12.41
C MET A 129 -5.29 1.10 12.91
N ARG A 130 -4.82 1.08 14.15
CA ARG A 130 -3.93 2.13 14.69
C ARG A 130 -2.62 2.23 13.93
N ASN A 131 -1.97 1.09 13.67
CA ASN A 131 -0.68 1.02 12.99
C ASN A 131 -0.76 1.45 11.53
N SER A 132 -1.94 1.45 10.90
CA SER A 132 -2.11 1.97 9.53
C SER A 132 -1.71 3.44 9.39
N ILE A 133 -1.87 4.25 10.45
CA ILE A 133 -1.55 5.69 10.45
C ILE A 133 -0.03 5.91 10.36
N PRO A 134 0.82 5.41 11.28
CA PRO A 134 2.27 5.57 11.15
C PRO A 134 2.83 4.95 9.87
N ASN A 135 2.25 3.84 9.39
CA ASN A 135 2.61 3.27 8.09
C ASN A 135 2.35 4.27 6.96
N MET A 136 1.12 4.77 6.82
CA MET A 136 0.75 5.76 5.81
C MET A 136 1.62 7.03 5.88
N LEU A 137 1.91 7.53 7.08
CA LEU A 137 2.81 8.66 7.30
C LEU A 137 4.23 8.36 6.80
N THR A 138 4.75 7.18 7.11
CA THR A 138 6.09 6.73 6.67
C THR A 138 6.16 6.66 5.15
N PHE A 139 5.18 6.04 4.49
CA PHE A 139 5.12 5.96 3.03
C PHE A 139 5.03 7.34 2.36
N ASN A 140 4.32 8.29 2.96
CA ASN A 140 4.32 9.66 2.48
C ASN A 140 5.71 10.30 2.60
N ILE A 141 6.40 10.14 3.74
CA ILE A 141 7.74 10.70 3.98
C ILE A 141 8.75 10.16 2.95
N ILE A 142 8.68 8.88 2.59
CA ILE A 142 9.57 8.27 1.59
C ILE A 142 9.11 8.48 0.14
N GLY A 143 8.10 9.33 -0.09
CA GLY A 143 7.70 9.75 -1.44
C GLY A 143 6.75 8.79 -2.16
N LEU A 144 6.00 7.94 -1.44
CA LEU A 144 4.91 7.11 -1.96
C LEU A 144 3.57 7.56 -1.35
N PRO A 145 3.01 8.69 -1.81
CA PRO A 145 1.89 9.33 -1.13
C PRO A 145 0.53 8.74 -1.48
N PHE A 146 0.42 7.85 -2.49
CA PHE A 146 -0.84 7.16 -2.83
C PHE A 146 -0.89 5.78 -2.15
N ILE A 147 -1.32 5.77 -0.89
CA ILE A 147 -1.18 4.64 0.03
C ILE A 147 -2.38 4.54 0.97
N GLY A 148 -2.72 3.33 1.38
CA GLY A 148 -3.73 3.05 2.40
C GLY A 148 -3.61 1.63 2.93
N ALA A 149 -4.49 1.32 3.87
CA ALA A 149 -4.64 -0.02 4.43
C ALA A 149 -6.00 -0.60 4.05
N ASP A 150 -6.13 -1.93 4.09
CA ASP A 150 -7.40 -2.60 3.86
C ASP A 150 -8.38 -2.26 4.99
N ILE A 151 -9.43 -1.50 4.64
CA ILE A 151 -10.41 -0.98 5.59
C ILE A 151 -11.19 -2.14 6.18
N CYS A 152 -11.30 -2.15 7.52
CA CYS A 152 -11.86 -3.22 8.36
C CYS A 152 -10.90 -4.39 8.65
N GLY A 153 -9.71 -4.40 8.03
CA GLY A 153 -8.71 -5.47 8.11
C GLY A 153 -8.84 -6.47 6.96
N PHE A 154 -7.80 -7.26 6.73
CA PHE A 154 -7.79 -8.29 5.67
C PHE A 154 -7.98 -9.70 6.26
N THR A 155 -7.10 -10.11 7.20
CA THR A 155 -7.18 -11.43 7.83
C THR A 155 -8.05 -11.45 9.08
N GLY A 156 -8.87 -12.49 9.20
CA GLY A 156 -9.78 -12.69 10.35
C GLY A 156 -11.04 -11.83 10.30
N ASN A 157 -12.05 -12.23 11.08
CA ASN A 157 -13.34 -11.56 11.07
C ASN A 157 -13.29 -10.24 11.83
N THR A 158 -13.72 -9.17 11.16
CA THR A 158 -13.90 -7.85 11.77
C THR A 158 -15.15 -7.80 12.67
N THR A 159 -15.32 -6.71 13.42
CA THR A 159 -16.55 -6.43 14.18
C THR A 159 -17.25 -5.19 13.62
N ALA A 160 -18.55 -5.05 13.88
CA ALA A 160 -19.29 -3.87 13.43
C ALA A 160 -18.72 -2.56 13.99
N GLU A 161 -18.23 -2.57 15.23
CA GLU A 161 -17.60 -1.39 15.83
C GLU A 161 -16.26 -1.07 15.17
N LEU A 162 -15.38 -2.06 15.05
CA LEU A 162 -14.08 -1.90 14.42
C LEU A 162 -14.24 -1.41 12.98
N CYS A 163 -15.09 -2.07 12.19
CA CYS A 163 -15.28 -1.74 10.78
C CYS A 163 -15.91 -0.34 10.60
N LEU A 164 -16.86 0.05 11.47
CA LEU A 164 -17.38 1.42 11.51
C LEU A 164 -16.26 2.45 11.75
N ARG A 165 -15.40 2.23 12.76
CA ARG A 165 -14.30 3.16 13.07
C ARG A 165 -13.25 3.17 11.96
N TRP A 166 -12.99 2.01 11.36
CA TRP A 166 -12.05 1.91 10.25
C TRP A 166 -12.57 2.59 9.00
N PHE A 167 -13.88 2.61 8.72
CA PHE A 167 -14.42 3.44 7.63
C PHE A 167 -14.28 4.94 7.91
N GLN A 168 -14.48 5.37 9.16
CA GLN A 168 -14.27 6.76 9.56
C GLN A 168 -12.82 7.22 9.38
N LEU A 169 -11.85 6.33 9.64
CA LEU A 169 -10.43 6.58 9.40
C LEU A 169 -10.06 6.43 7.90
N GLY A 170 -10.35 5.27 7.34
CA GLY A 170 -9.86 4.83 6.03
C GLY A 170 -10.49 5.53 4.85
N ALA A 171 -11.65 6.18 5.03
CA ALA A 171 -12.15 7.16 4.05
C ALA A 171 -11.16 8.32 3.82
N PHE A 172 -10.23 8.55 4.74
CA PHE A 172 -9.22 9.61 4.66
C PHE A 172 -7.79 9.09 4.44
N TYR A 173 -7.61 7.82 4.11
CA TYR A 173 -6.39 7.37 3.43
C TYR A 173 -6.29 8.00 2.05
N SER A 174 -5.08 8.21 1.53
CA SER A 174 -4.96 8.74 0.17
C SER A 174 -5.41 7.71 -0.86
N PHE A 175 -5.11 6.42 -0.65
CA PHE A 175 -5.76 5.27 -1.29
C PHE A 175 -6.77 4.61 -0.33
N SER A 176 -8.04 4.50 -0.72
CA SER A 176 -9.12 4.05 0.17
C SER A 176 -9.83 2.85 -0.45
N ARG A 177 -9.66 1.66 0.17
CA ARG A 177 -10.20 0.38 -0.28
C ARG A 177 -10.61 -0.47 0.92
N ASN A 178 -11.81 -1.04 0.89
CA ASN A 178 -12.18 -2.19 1.73
C ASN A 178 -11.88 -3.46 0.92
N HIS A 179 -11.13 -4.39 1.52
CA HIS A 179 -10.72 -5.64 0.91
C HIS A 179 -10.61 -6.70 1.99
N ASN A 180 -10.86 -7.96 1.66
CA ASN A 180 -11.13 -9.01 2.62
C ASN A 180 -10.50 -10.33 2.16
N ASP A 181 -10.11 -11.17 3.11
CA ASP A 181 -9.58 -12.49 2.85
C ASP A 181 -10.70 -13.51 2.52
N HIS A 182 -10.35 -14.58 1.81
CA HIS A 182 -11.28 -15.58 1.30
C HIS A 182 -12.09 -16.28 2.39
N ASP A 183 -11.45 -16.58 3.53
CA ASP A 183 -12.02 -17.41 4.61
C ASP A 183 -12.68 -16.60 5.74
N THR A 184 -13.20 -15.41 5.43
CA THR A 184 -13.76 -14.47 6.40
C THR A 184 -15.21 -14.10 6.10
N ILE A 185 -15.91 -13.52 7.08
CA ILE A 185 -17.26 -12.98 6.88
C ILE A 185 -17.24 -11.79 5.91
N ASP A 186 -18.32 -11.59 5.16
CA ASP A 186 -18.49 -10.39 4.34
C ASP A 186 -18.38 -9.13 5.19
N GLN A 187 -17.61 -8.15 4.71
CA GLN A 187 -17.34 -6.91 5.44
C GLN A 187 -17.55 -5.63 4.62
N ASP A 188 -18.25 -5.70 3.49
CA ASP A 188 -18.73 -4.49 2.83
C ASP A 188 -19.72 -3.73 3.75
N PRO A 189 -19.90 -2.41 3.57
CA PRO A 189 -20.68 -1.60 4.50
C PRO A 189 -22.12 -2.09 4.74
N VAL A 190 -22.75 -2.74 3.76
CA VAL A 190 -24.13 -3.20 3.86
C VAL A 190 -24.19 -4.55 4.58
N ALA A 191 -23.26 -5.46 4.29
CA ALA A 191 -23.14 -6.74 4.98
C ALA A 191 -22.89 -6.57 6.49
N MET A 192 -22.09 -5.59 6.89
CA MET A 192 -21.79 -5.30 8.30
C MET A 192 -22.93 -4.61 9.07
N GLY A 193 -24.02 -4.28 8.38
CA GLY A 193 -25.26 -3.78 8.97
C GLY A 193 -25.35 -2.26 9.15
N PRO A 194 -26.51 -1.77 9.63
CA PRO A 194 -26.91 -0.37 9.47
C PRO A 194 -25.96 0.66 10.09
N LYS A 195 -25.33 0.32 11.24
CA LYS A 195 -24.37 1.22 11.89
C LYS A 195 -23.17 1.47 10.97
N VAL A 196 -22.56 0.41 10.44
CA VAL A 196 -21.41 0.50 9.53
C VAL A 196 -21.82 1.21 8.24
N THR A 197 -22.98 0.87 7.67
CA THR A 197 -23.49 1.54 6.46
C THR A 197 -23.60 3.06 6.63
N VAL A 198 -24.19 3.52 7.74
CA VAL A 198 -24.35 4.96 8.03
C VAL A 198 -23.00 5.66 8.20
N ALA A 199 -22.08 5.05 8.95
CA ALA A 199 -20.76 5.62 9.16
C ALA A 199 -19.91 5.66 7.88
N ALA A 200 -19.91 4.57 7.11
CA ALA A 200 -19.21 4.47 5.84
C ALA A 200 -19.77 5.51 4.85
N LYS A 201 -21.10 5.58 4.69
CA LYS A 201 -21.75 6.57 3.83
C LYS A 201 -21.33 8.00 4.18
N LYS A 202 -21.46 8.38 5.45
CA LYS A 202 -21.10 9.73 5.90
C LYS A 202 -19.63 10.04 5.64
N SER A 203 -18.73 9.11 5.98
CA SER A 203 -17.28 9.28 5.82
C SER A 203 -16.88 9.39 4.35
N LEU A 204 -17.49 8.56 3.50
CA LEU A 204 -17.28 8.60 2.06
C LEU A 204 -17.88 9.87 1.43
N GLU A 205 -19.05 10.34 1.84
CA GLU A 205 -19.61 11.62 1.38
C GLU A 205 -18.64 12.78 1.68
N PHE A 206 -18.04 12.83 2.88
CA PHE A 206 -16.99 13.80 3.20
C PHE A 206 -15.75 13.63 2.32
N ARG A 207 -15.27 12.41 2.12
CA ARG A 207 -14.16 12.13 1.20
C ARG A 207 -14.45 12.68 -0.19
N TYR A 208 -15.62 12.38 -0.75
CA TYR A 208 -16.03 12.78 -2.09
C TYR A 208 -16.14 14.30 -2.22
N ALA A 209 -16.68 14.98 -1.20
CA ALA A 209 -16.71 16.44 -1.16
C ALA A 209 -15.30 17.08 -1.14
N LEU A 210 -14.31 16.38 -0.55
CA LEU A 210 -12.93 16.84 -0.45
C LEU A 210 -12.02 16.35 -1.58
N LEU A 211 -12.51 15.57 -2.54
CA LEU A 211 -11.70 15.10 -3.68
C LEU A 211 -10.99 16.22 -4.45
N PRO A 212 -11.59 17.41 -4.70
CA PRO A 212 -10.87 18.50 -5.34
C PRO A 212 -9.64 18.98 -4.54
N TYR A 213 -9.75 19.01 -3.21
CA TYR A 213 -8.62 19.35 -2.33
C TYR A 213 -7.56 18.23 -2.34
N LEU A 214 -7.98 16.98 -2.13
CA LEU A 214 -7.08 15.83 -2.16
C LEU A 214 -6.32 15.74 -3.50
N TYR A 215 -7.00 15.95 -4.62
CA TYR A 215 -6.39 15.94 -5.95
C TYR A 215 -5.41 17.09 -6.15
N SER A 216 -5.69 18.27 -5.56
CA SER A 216 -4.74 19.38 -5.55
C SER A 216 -3.47 19.06 -4.77
N LEU A 217 -3.57 18.26 -3.69
CA LEU A 217 -2.40 17.73 -2.97
C LEU A 217 -1.62 16.73 -3.83
N PHE A 218 -2.30 15.83 -4.54
CA PHE A 218 -1.65 14.95 -5.52
C PHE A 218 -0.92 15.72 -6.62
N TYR A 219 -1.51 16.81 -7.12
CA TYR A 219 -0.86 17.69 -8.09
C TYR A 219 0.42 18.32 -7.53
N LYS A 220 0.39 18.84 -6.30
CA LYS A 220 1.59 19.39 -5.64
C LYS A 220 2.64 18.32 -5.37
N ALA A 221 2.23 17.12 -4.94
CA ALA A 221 3.12 15.99 -4.73
C ALA A 221 3.84 15.60 -6.03
N HIS A 222 3.11 15.57 -7.14
CA HIS A 222 3.66 15.27 -8.46
C HIS A 222 4.69 16.30 -8.94
N LEU A 223 4.44 17.59 -8.74
CA LEU A 223 5.33 18.66 -9.23
C LEU A 223 6.51 18.96 -8.31
N TYR A 224 6.29 18.88 -6.99
CA TYR A 224 7.22 19.43 -5.99
C TYR A 224 7.68 18.40 -4.96
N GLY A 225 7.22 17.15 -5.04
CA GLY A 225 7.58 16.11 -4.08
C GLY A 225 7.02 16.34 -2.67
N THR A 226 5.93 17.11 -2.53
CA THR A 226 5.27 17.33 -1.23
C THR A 226 4.52 16.08 -0.75
N THR A 227 4.36 15.95 0.56
CA THR A 227 3.51 14.90 1.15
C THR A 227 2.02 15.26 1.06
N ILE A 228 1.17 14.23 0.96
CA ILE A 228 -0.30 14.39 0.94
C ILE A 228 -0.84 14.18 2.34
N VAL A 229 -0.54 13.01 2.90
CA VAL A 229 -0.81 12.69 4.30
C VAL A 229 0.44 13.06 5.09
N ARG A 230 0.30 14.00 6.03
CA ARG A 230 1.42 14.62 6.73
C ARG A 230 1.34 14.34 8.23
N PRO A 231 2.47 14.06 8.89
CA PRO A 231 2.50 14.05 10.34
C PRO A 231 2.38 15.50 10.84
N LEU A 232 1.80 15.70 12.03
CA LEU A 232 1.58 17.06 12.55
C LEU A 232 2.89 17.85 12.69
N PHE A 233 4.01 17.18 12.97
CA PHE A 233 5.30 17.85 13.08
C PHE A 233 5.77 18.50 11.77
N TYR A 234 5.32 18.05 10.60
CA TYR A 234 5.67 18.72 9.33
C TYR A 234 5.09 20.13 9.21
N GLU A 235 3.96 20.40 9.88
CA GLU A 235 3.29 21.71 9.83
C GLU A 235 3.67 22.61 11.00
N TYR A 236 3.93 22.01 12.16
CA TYR A 236 4.02 22.74 13.42
C TYR A 236 5.43 22.77 14.04
N VAL A 237 6.43 22.10 13.45
CA VAL A 237 7.80 22.05 14.01
C VAL A 237 8.41 23.42 14.25
N LEU A 238 8.23 24.40 13.35
CA LEU A 238 8.78 25.75 13.55
C LEU A 238 8.09 26.53 14.67
N LYS A 239 6.84 26.17 15.01
CA LYS A 239 6.08 26.82 16.09
C LYS A 239 6.35 26.17 17.45
N PHE A 240 6.68 24.88 17.48
CA PHE A 240 6.87 24.10 18.71
C PHE A 240 8.18 23.29 18.70
N VAL A 241 9.30 23.96 18.38
CA VAL A 241 10.63 23.31 18.21
C VAL A 241 11.04 22.44 19.40
N ASN A 242 10.67 22.86 20.63
CA ASN A 242 11.01 22.16 21.87
C ASN A 242 9.95 21.16 22.36
N ASP A 243 8.82 21.02 21.64
CA ASP A 243 7.78 20.08 22.05
C ASP A 243 8.08 18.68 21.51
N THR A 244 8.75 17.89 22.34
CA THR A 244 9.07 16.50 22.02
C THR A 244 7.84 15.61 21.82
N LYS A 245 6.65 16.03 22.30
CA LYS A 245 5.40 15.28 22.10
C LYS A 245 5.00 15.26 20.64
N LEU A 246 5.24 16.35 19.90
CA LEU A 246 4.85 16.49 18.50
C LEU A 246 5.52 15.42 17.61
N TYR A 247 6.77 15.04 17.91
CA TYR A 247 7.48 13.98 17.18
C TYR A 247 6.98 12.57 17.49
N LYS A 248 6.24 12.39 18.59
CA LYS A 248 5.65 11.11 19.00
C LYS A 248 4.19 10.97 18.57
N MET A 249 3.58 12.02 18.05
CA MET A 249 2.20 12.00 17.57
C MET A 249 2.09 11.23 16.25
N ASN A 250 1.59 10.01 16.33
CA ASN A 250 1.40 9.10 15.19
C ASN A 250 -0.02 8.52 15.09
N GLU A 251 -0.94 8.97 15.95
CA GLU A 251 -2.37 8.60 15.95
C GLU A 251 -3.27 9.65 15.31
N GLN A 252 -2.68 10.76 14.86
CA GLN A 252 -3.34 11.84 14.14
C GLN A 252 -2.53 12.15 12.88
N PHE A 253 -3.21 12.66 11.85
CA PHE A 253 -2.56 13.04 10.61
C PHE A 253 -3.29 14.21 9.95
N MET A 254 -2.63 14.82 8.97
CA MET A 254 -3.20 15.90 8.17
C MET A 254 -3.27 15.54 6.69
N TRP A 255 -4.26 16.07 5.98
CA TRP A 255 -4.20 16.23 4.53
C TRP A 255 -3.67 17.61 4.18
N GLY A 256 -2.47 17.65 3.60
CA GLY A 256 -1.74 18.89 3.38
C GLY A 256 -1.62 19.67 4.68
N SER A 257 -1.82 20.98 4.60
CA SER A 257 -1.68 21.91 5.73
C SER A 257 -3.00 22.38 6.35
N ALA A 258 -4.15 21.86 5.88
CA ALA A 258 -5.45 22.47 6.19
C ALA A 258 -6.45 21.58 6.93
N VAL A 259 -6.39 20.25 6.76
CA VAL A 259 -7.38 19.33 7.35
C VAL A 259 -6.68 18.36 8.26
N MET A 260 -7.07 18.33 9.53
CA MET A 260 -6.54 17.41 10.54
C MET A 260 -7.58 16.33 10.86
N PHE A 261 -7.12 15.09 10.94
CA PHE A 261 -7.93 13.94 11.28
C PHE A 261 -7.48 13.38 12.63
N SER A 262 -8.44 13.17 13.53
CA SER A 262 -8.25 12.59 14.87
C SER A 262 -9.26 11.46 15.05
N PRO A 263 -8.95 10.24 14.59
CA PRO A 263 -9.86 9.10 14.65
C PRO A 263 -10.00 8.53 16.08
N ALA A 264 -11.13 7.88 16.36
CA ALA A 264 -11.27 7.01 17.54
C ALA A 264 -10.60 5.66 17.24
N LEU A 265 -9.63 5.29 18.08
CA LEU A 265 -8.64 4.26 17.75
C LEU A 265 -8.64 3.06 18.69
N TYR A 266 -9.45 3.11 19.74
CA TYR A 266 -9.55 2.06 20.73
C TYR A 266 -11.01 1.63 20.91
N GLU A 267 -11.19 0.35 21.24
CA GLU A 267 -12.50 -0.25 21.46
C GLU A 267 -13.25 0.45 22.59
N GLY A 268 -14.56 0.66 22.39
CA GLY A 268 -15.44 1.30 23.35
C GLY A 268 -15.25 2.81 23.51
N GLN A 269 -14.39 3.47 22.70
CA GLN A 269 -14.27 4.93 22.72
C GLN A 269 -15.44 5.60 22.01
N ASP A 270 -16.04 6.60 22.65
CA ASP A 270 -17.13 7.40 22.09
C ASP A 270 -16.65 8.47 21.11
N THR A 271 -15.45 9.05 21.33
CA THR A 271 -14.81 10.09 20.50
C THR A 271 -13.39 9.73 20.14
#